data_AF-A0A7N5JA62-F1
#
_entry.id   AF-A0A7N5JA62-F1
#
_cell.length_a   1.000
_cell.length_b   1.000
_cell.length_c   1.000
_cell.angle_alpha   90.00
_cell.angle_beta   90.00
_cell.angle_gamma   90.00
#
_symmetry.space_group_name_H-M   'P 1'
#
loop_
_entity.id
_entity.type
_entity.pdbx_description
1 polymer ?
#
loop_
_entity_poly.entity_id
_entity_poly.type
_entity_poly.pdbx_seq_one_letter_code
_entity_poly.pdbx_strand_id
1 'polypeptide(L)'
;VQDRCPEHPSIPLANCWADEDCPEGETGMHSHGIKTGQCVEFNRTHRTCEIQGWCPVESGTMPMKPLLIQAENFTLFIKNTVTFSKFNFSKSNALDTWDATYFKRCRYDSRYSPYCPVFRIGELVAAAGGVFEDLALLGGAVGIRIHWNCDLDAGGSDCRPHYSFQLQERSYNFRTATHWWKASGVEARSLLKLFGVRFDILVTGQAGKFGLIPTTITLGTGAAWLGVITFFCDLLLLYVDEEAHFYWSTKYEEAKAPKVTTNSEETEPASTPPHMASQVS
;
A
#
# COMPACT_ATOMS: atom_id res chain seq x y z
N VAL A 1 -7.10 -34.22 20.86
CA VAL A 1 -8.01 -34.03 22.02
C VAL A 1 -7.29 -33.16 23.03
N GLN A 2 -7.96 -32.61 24.04
CA GLN A 2 -7.24 -31.99 25.15
C GLN A 2 -6.74 -33.07 26.11
N ASP A 3 -5.43 -33.11 26.34
CA ASP A 3 -4.77 -34.13 27.17
C ASP A 3 -3.39 -33.65 27.62
N ARG A 4 -2.63 -34.53 28.29
CA ARG A 4 -1.22 -34.34 28.61
C ARG A 4 -0.32 -35.05 27.61
N CYS A 5 0.70 -34.36 27.12
CA CYS A 5 1.67 -34.95 26.20
C CYS A 5 3.02 -34.21 26.27
N PRO A 6 4.11 -34.86 25.83
CA PRO A 6 5.40 -34.18 25.67
C PRO A 6 5.31 -33.03 24.66
N GLU A 7 5.92 -31.88 24.98
CA GLU A 7 6.06 -30.75 24.07
C GLU A 7 7.04 -31.08 22.92
N HIS A 8 6.92 -30.40 21.79
CA HIS A 8 7.78 -30.62 20.63
C HIS A 8 9.21 -30.10 20.90
N PRO A 9 10.29 -30.88 20.61
CA PRO A 9 11.67 -30.49 20.91
C PRO A 9 12.17 -29.21 20.24
N SER A 10 11.49 -28.73 19.20
CA SER A 10 11.83 -27.48 18.52
C SER A 10 11.38 -26.23 19.28
N ILE A 11 10.54 -26.36 20.30
CA ILE A 11 10.11 -25.24 21.11
C ILE A 11 11.24 -24.85 22.07
N PRO A 12 11.63 -23.56 22.14
CA PRO A 12 12.65 -23.11 23.09
C PRO A 12 12.26 -23.50 24.52
N LEU A 13 13.23 -24.01 25.30
CA LEU A 13 13.04 -24.45 26.69
C LEU A 13 12.04 -25.61 26.87
N ALA A 14 11.77 -26.38 25.82
CA ALA A 14 10.99 -27.61 25.91
C ALA A 14 11.85 -28.82 26.30
N ASN A 15 13.13 -28.86 25.92
CA ASN A 15 14.02 -29.98 26.26
C ASN A 15 14.37 -29.95 27.76
N CYS A 16 14.34 -31.12 28.39
CA CYS A 16 14.60 -31.28 29.83
C CYS A 16 15.43 -32.55 30.09
N TRP A 17 16.10 -32.58 31.24
CA TRP A 17 16.80 -33.75 31.76
C TRP A 17 16.17 -34.25 33.06
N ALA A 18 15.66 -33.33 33.88
CA ALA A 18 14.93 -33.60 35.11
C ALA A 18 13.62 -32.80 35.18
N ASP A 19 12.72 -33.20 36.07
CA ASP A 19 11.43 -32.53 36.28
C ASP A 19 11.60 -31.06 36.73
N GLU A 20 12.70 -30.75 37.42
CA GLU A 20 13.08 -29.41 37.86
C GLU A 20 13.29 -28.42 36.71
N ASP A 21 13.62 -28.91 35.51
CA ASP A 21 13.77 -28.09 34.30
C ASP A 21 12.41 -27.61 33.74
N CYS A 22 11.31 -28.18 34.25
CA CYS A 22 9.95 -27.97 33.77
C CYS A 22 9.09 -27.31 34.85
N PRO A 23 9.25 -26.01 35.15
CA PRO A 23 8.46 -25.36 36.20
C PRO A 23 6.96 -25.40 35.89
N GLU A 24 6.19 -25.90 36.85
CA GLU A 24 4.74 -26.08 36.71
C GLU A 24 4.01 -24.73 36.50
N GLY A 25 3.03 -24.72 35.61
CA GLY A 25 2.22 -23.52 35.32
C GLY A 25 2.89 -22.53 34.37
N GLU A 26 4.14 -22.74 33.97
CA GLU A 26 4.81 -21.88 33.00
C GLU A 26 4.20 -22.04 31.60
N THR A 27 4.01 -20.91 30.91
CA THR A 27 3.64 -20.85 29.49
C THR A 27 4.66 -20.04 28.72
N GLY A 28 5.21 -20.61 27.65
CA GLY A 28 6.08 -19.90 26.73
C GLY A 28 5.28 -19.24 25.60
N MET A 29 5.81 -18.16 25.01
CA MET A 29 5.19 -17.48 23.86
C MET A 29 4.96 -18.40 22.65
N HIS A 30 5.78 -19.46 22.51
CA HIS A 30 5.68 -20.47 21.46
C HIS A 30 5.20 -21.84 21.97
N SER A 31 4.80 -21.94 23.24
CA SER A 31 4.33 -23.19 23.85
C SER A 31 2.97 -23.58 23.29
N HIS A 32 2.72 -24.88 23.12
CA HIS A 32 1.42 -25.41 22.71
C HIS A 32 0.46 -25.63 23.89
N GLY A 33 0.95 -25.47 25.12
CA GLY A 33 0.19 -25.69 26.35
C GLY A 33 0.88 -25.16 27.62
N ILE A 34 0.36 -25.57 28.77
CA ILE A 34 0.88 -25.20 30.10
C ILE A 34 1.75 -26.35 30.61
N LYS A 35 2.97 -26.09 31.09
CA LYS A 35 3.85 -27.13 31.64
C LYS A 35 3.24 -27.76 32.91
N THR A 36 3.30 -29.07 33.02
CA THR A 36 2.72 -29.82 34.16
C THR A 36 3.70 -30.07 35.30
N GLY A 37 5.00 -29.79 35.13
CA GLY A 37 6.02 -30.11 36.12
C GLY A 37 6.91 -31.31 35.77
N GLN A 38 6.56 -32.10 34.75
CA GLN A 38 7.21 -33.39 34.49
C GLN A 38 8.08 -33.38 33.23
N CYS A 39 9.21 -34.08 33.29
CA CYS A 39 10.10 -34.32 32.16
C CYS A 39 9.91 -35.72 31.58
N VAL A 40 9.24 -35.80 30.42
CA VAL A 40 8.80 -37.05 29.79
C VAL A 40 9.56 -37.34 28.51
N GLU A 41 9.58 -38.60 28.07
CA GLU A 41 10.20 -38.98 26.79
C GLU A 41 9.31 -38.56 25.60
N PHE A 42 9.85 -37.72 24.71
CA PHE A 42 9.19 -37.40 23.44
C PHE A 42 9.50 -38.48 22.39
N ASN A 43 10.75 -38.90 22.30
CA ASN A 43 11.20 -40.02 21.48
C ASN A 43 12.44 -40.67 22.11
N ARG A 44 13.03 -41.68 21.45
CA ARG A 44 14.21 -42.41 21.97
C ARG A 44 15.44 -41.54 22.25
N THR A 45 15.52 -40.34 21.68
CA THR A 45 16.69 -39.45 21.79
C THR A 45 16.41 -38.14 22.52
N HIS A 46 15.14 -37.74 22.67
CA HIS A 46 14.73 -36.46 23.24
C HIS A 46 13.74 -36.65 24.39
N ARG A 47 14.01 -35.96 25.50
CA ARG A 47 13.09 -35.75 26.61
C ARG A 47 12.64 -34.30 26.64
N THR A 48 11.34 -34.08 26.81
CA THR A 48 10.75 -32.74 26.83
C THR A 48 9.74 -32.59 27.96
N CYS A 49 9.48 -31.35 28.36
CA CYS A 49 8.48 -31.06 29.37
C CYS A 49 7.10 -31.53 28.92
N GLU A 50 6.37 -32.18 29.81
CA GLU A 50 4.96 -32.50 29.62
C GLU A 50 4.13 -31.21 29.71
N ILE A 51 3.18 -31.07 28.78
CA ILE A 51 2.24 -29.97 28.73
C ILE A 51 0.80 -30.46 28.80
N GLN A 52 -0.07 -29.65 29.40
CA GLN A 52 -1.52 -29.78 29.28
C GLN A 52 -2.00 -28.90 28.12
N GLY A 53 -2.57 -29.53 27.09
CA GLY A 53 -2.96 -28.82 25.88
C GLY A 53 -3.64 -29.72 24.85
N TRP A 54 -3.56 -29.34 23.57
CA TRP A 54 -4.08 -30.17 22.48
C TRP A 54 -3.05 -31.22 22.08
N CYS A 55 -3.37 -32.47 22.34
CA CYS A 55 -2.48 -33.60 22.14
C CYS A 55 -2.97 -34.56 21.02
N PRO A 56 -2.03 -35.17 20.28
CA PRO A 56 -0.57 -34.90 20.30
C PRO A 56 -0.24 -33.51 19.69
N VAL A 57 0.92 -32.95 20.07
CA VAL A 57 1.42 -31.69 19.49
C VAL A 57 1.77 -31.84 18.00
N GLU A 58 1.79 -30.72 17.28
CA GLU A 58 2.14 -30.69 15.86
C GLU A 58 3.57 -31.24 15.63
N SER A 59 3.73 -32.14 14.66
CA SER A 59 5.06 -32.58 14.22
C SER A 59 5.70 -31.48 13.38
N GLY A 60 6.94 -31.10 13.71
CA GLY A 60 7.71 -30.11 12.94
C GLY A 60 8.26 -30.62 11.59
N THR A 61 7.86 -31.81 11.13
CA THR A 61 8.35 -32.36 9.86
C THR A 61 7.74 -31.62 8.68
N MET A 62 8.53 -30.75 8.03
CA MET A 62 8.11 -30.14 6.78
C MET A 62 8.26 -31.14 5.62
N PRO A 63 7.26 -31.23 4.72
CA PRO A 63 7.38 -32.07 3.55
C PRO A 63 8.51 -31.55 2.65
N MET A 64 9.37 -32.45 2.16
CA MET A 64 10.48 -32.08 1.26
C MET A 64 10.00 -31.71 -0.15
N LYS A 65 8.75 -32.00 -0.49
CA LYS A 65 8.15 -31.72 -1.81
C LYS A 65 6.76 -31.12 -1.65
N PRO A 66 6.37 -30.16 -2.51
CA PRO A 66 5.04 -29.58 -2.46
C PRO A 66 4.00 -30.62 -2.90
N LEU A 67 2.96 -30.80 -2.09
CA LEU A 67 1.90 -31.79 -2.36
C LEU A 67 1.01 -31.41 -3.53
N LEU A 68 0.87 -30.11 -3.81
CA LEU A 68 -0.03 -29.53 -4.82
C LEU A 68 0.73 -28.81 -5.93
N ILE A 69 1.76 -29.47 -6.49
CA ILE A 69 2.57 -28.87 -7.57
C ILE A 69 1.71 -28.49 -8.80
N GLN A 70 0.64 -29.24 -9.07
CA GLN A 70 -0.29 -28.96 -10.18
C GLN A 70 -1.05 -27.64 -10.03
N ALA A 71 -1.06 -27.02 -8.84
CA ALA A 71 -1.66 -25.72 -8.63
C ALA A 71 -0.96 -24.61 -9.44
N GLU A 72 0.26 -24.85 -9.94
CA GLU A 72 0.94 -23.98 -10.91
C GLU A 72 0.08 -23.74 -12.17
N ASN A 73 -0.71 -24.74 -12.55
CA ASN A 73 -1.57 -24.72 -13.74
C ASN A 73 -2.97 -24.18 -13.47
N PHE A 74 -3.28 -23.80 -12.24
CA PHE A 74 -4.54 -23.14 -11.94
C PHE A 74 -4.58 -21.75 -12.57
N THR A 75 -5.80 -21.29 -12.82
CA THR A 75 -6.06 -19.99 -13.39
C THR A 75 -6.75 -19.09 -12.38
N LEU A 76 -6.24 -17.88 -12.24
CA LEU A 76 -6.85 -16.80 -11.46
C LEU A 76 -7.66 -15.90 -12.40
N PHE A 77 -8.98 -15.83 -12.19
CA PHE A 77 -9.87 -14.91 -12.91
C PHE A 77 -10.10 -13.65 -12.06
N ILE A 78 -9.67 -12.49 -12.54
CA ILE A 78 -9.76 -11.22 -11.80
C ILE A 78 -10.83 -10.34 -12.44
N LYS A 79 -11.96 -10.13 -11.75
CA LYS A 79 -12.98 -9.16 -12.17
C LYS A 79 -12.75 -7.83 -11.46
N ASN A 80 -12.45 -6.79 -12.21
CA ASN A 80 -12.24 -5.44 -11.68
C ASN A 80 -13.02 -4.40 -12.49
N THR A 81 -13.74 -3.54 -11.78
CA THR A 81 -14.43 -2.37 -12.34
C THR A 81 -13.94 -1.14 -11.60
N VAL A 82 -13.53 -0.11 -12.33
CA VAL A 82 -13.19 1.21 -11.78
C VAL A 82 -14.26 2.22 -12.12
N THR A 83 -14.54 3.12 -11.18
CA THR A 83 -15.52 4.20 -11.37
C THR A 83 -14.88 5.52 -10.93
N PHE A 84 -14.78 6.45 -11.87
CA PHE A 84 -14.35 7.82 -11.62
C PHE A 84 -15.58 8.71 -11.49
N SER A 85 -16.15 8.77 -10.28
CA SER A 85 -17.44 9.43 -10.00
C SER A 85 -17.49 10.89 -10.44
N LYS A 86 -16.38 11.62 -10.33
CA LYS A 86 -16.26 13.03 -10.78
C LYS A 86 -16.62 13.20 -12.27
N PHE A 87 -16.34 12.19 -13.09
CA PHE A 87 -16.57 12.22 -14.54
C PHE A 87 -17.73 11.34 -14.98
N ASN A 88 -18.44 10.70 -14.04
CA ASN A 88 -19.47 9.70 -14.29
C ASN A 88 -19.02 8.61 -15.29
N PHE A 89 -17.77 8.18 -15.16
CA PHE A 89 -17.16 7.19 -16.05
C PHE A 89 -16.89 5.89 -15.27
N SER A 90 -17.29 4.76 -15.83
CA SER A 90 -17.00 3.44 -15.28
C SER A 90 -16.46 2.52 -16.38
N LYS A 91 -15.46 1.71 -16.05
CA LYS A 91 -14.88 0.74 -16.99
C LYS A 91 -14.47 -0.54 -16.28
N SER A 92 -14.70 -1.66 -16.96
CA SER A 92 -14.30 -3.00 -16.54
C SER A 92 -12.98 -3.40 -17.19
N ASN A 93 -12.19 -4.21 -16.50
CA ASN A 93 -10.96 -4.78 -17.05
C ASN A 93 -11.21 -5.85 -18.12
N ALA A 94 -12.37 -6.51 -18.05
CA ALA A 94 -12.74 -7.59 -18.95
C ALA A 94 -13.35 -7.05 -20.25
N LEU A 95 -13.03 -7.69 -21.36
CA LEU A 95 -13.63 -7.42 -22.67
C LEU A 95 -15.16 -7.61 -22.59
N ASP A 96 -15.91 -6.63 -23.08
CA ASP A 96 -17.36 -6.78 -23.28
C ASP A 96 -17.59 -7.62 -24.54
N THR A 97 -17.99 -8.88 -24.36
CA THR A 97 -18.14 -9.85 -25.44
C THR A 97 -19.33 -10.78 -25.19
N TRP A 98 -20.00 -11.15 -26.28
CA TRP A 98 -21.09 -12.12 -26.29
C TRP A 98 -20.60 -13.57 -26.45
N ASP A 99 -19.29 -13.77 -26.66
CA ASP A 99 -18.69 -15.09 -26.76
C ASP A 99 -18.51 -15.74 -25.38
N ALA A 100 -19.39 -16.67 -25.05
CA ALA A 100 -19.35 -17.46 -23.81
C ALA A 100 -18.10 -18.34 -23.65
N THR A 101 -17.30 -18.51 -24.71
CA THR A 101 -16.07 -19.32 -24.70
C THR A 101 -14.80 -18.49 -24.55
N TYR A 102 -14.87 -17.16 -24.76
CA TYR A 102 -13.71 -16.27 -24.70
C TYR A 102 -12.95 -16.42 -23.37
N PHE A 103 -13.63 -16.23 -22.23
CA PHE A 103 -12.98 -16.31 -20.91
C PHE A 103 -12.50 -17.72 -20.53
N LYS A 104 -12.97 -18.77 -21.21
CA LYS A 104 -12.48 -20.14 -20.97
C LYS A 104 -11.11 -20.35 -21.62
N ARG A 105 -10.88 -19.70 -22.76
CA ARG A 105 -9.69 -19.91 -23.62
C ARG A 105 -8.67 -18.80 -23.51
N CYS A 106 -9.09 -17.57 -23.27
CA CYS A 106 -8.18 -16.42 -23.24
C CYS A 106 -7.17 -16.57 -22.10
N ARG A 107 -5.99 -16.03 -22.32
CA ARG A 107 -4.97 -15.81 -21.29
C ARG A 107 -4.50 -14.37 -21.39
N TYR A 108 -4.21 -13.75 -20.26
CA TYR A 108 -3.74 -12.38 -20.24
C TYR A 108 -2.41 -12.28 -20.97
N ASP A 109 -2.32 -11.31 -21.89
CA ASP A 109 -1.07 -10.85 -22.47
C ASP A 109 -1.17 -9.35 -22.71
N SER A 110 -0.14 -8.60 -22.30
CA SER A 110 -0.15 -7.14 -22.37
C SER A 110 -0.28 -6.57 -23.79
N ARG A 111 0.12 -7.33 -24.82
CA ARG A 111 0.12 -6.92 -26.24
C ARG A 111 -1.02 -7.58 -27.01
N TYR A 112 -1.18 -8.90 -26.87
CA TYR A 112 -2.10 -9.69 -27.69
C TYR A 112 -3.49 -9.82 -27.06
N SER A 113 -3.62 -9.77 -25.74
CA SER A 113 -4.88 -10.00 -25.03
C SER A 113 -5.00 -9.17 -23.75
N PRO A 114 -4.91 -7.83 -23.84
CA PRO A 114 -4.86 -6.95 -22.66
C PRO A 114 -6.17 -6.92 -21.86
N TYR A 115 -7.28 -7.31 -22.47
CA TYR A 115 -8.62 -7.38 -21.85
C TYR A 115 -9.01 -8.79 -21.38
N CYS A 116 -8.07 -9.74 -21.37
CA CYS A 116 -8.33 -11.06 -20.79
C CYS A 116 -8.01 -11.05 -19.28
N PRO A 117 -9.00 -11.25 -18.39
CA PRO A 117 -8.81 -11.23 -16.93
C PRO A 117 -8.27 -12.55 -16.35
N VAL A 118 -7.78 -13.48 -17.17
CA VAL A 118 -7.41 -14.84 -16.77
C VAL A 118 -5.89 -14.99 -16.76
N PHE A 119 -5.33 -15.29 -15.60
CA PHE A 119 -3.89 -15.44 -15.39
C PHE A 119 -3.58 -16.87 -14.97
N ARG A 120 -2.54 -17.48 -15.53
CA ARG A 120 -2.03 -18.75 -15.03
C ARG A 120 -1.11 -18.48 -13.83
N ILE A 121 -1.26 -19.24 -12.75
CA ILE A 121 -0.53 -18.98 -11.50
C ILE A 121 0.99 -19.08 -11.70
N GLY A 122 1.49 -20.09 -12.42
CA GLY A 122 2.92 -20.24 -12.69
C GLY A 122 3.52 -19.04 -13.42
N GLU A 123 2.86 -18.56 -14.47
CA GLU A 123 3.29 -17.39 -15.24
C GLU A 123 3.24 -16.11 -14.40
N LEU A 124 2.22 -15.97 -13.56
CA LEU A 124 2.08 -14.83 -12.64
C LEU A 124 3.22 -14.80 -11.61
N VAL A 125 3.53 -15.95 -10.99
CA VAL A 125 4.63 -16.07 -10.02
C VAL A 125 5.98 -15.82 -10.69
N ALA A 126 6.19 -16.35 -11.89
CA ALA A 126 7.41 -16.10 -12.67
C ALA A 126 7.56 -14.61 -13.03
N ALA A 127 6.48 -13.95 -13.47
CA ALA A 127 6.47 -12.52 -13.77
C ALA A 127 6.72 -11.64 -12.53
N ALA A 128 6.37 -12.13 -11.34
CA ALA A 128 6.66 -11.48 -10.06
C ALA A 128 8.12 -11.66 -9.59
N GLY A 129 8.92 -12.48 -10.29
CA GLY A 129 10.29 -12.83 -9.91
C GLY A 129 10.41 -13.97 -8.89
N GLY A 130 9.37 -14.79 -8.75
CA GLY A 130 9.34 -15.96 -7.87
C GLY A 130 9.48 -17.30 -8.62
N VAL A 131 9.79 -18.36 -7.87
CA VAL A 131 9.79 -19.75 -8.34
C VAL A 131 8.62 -20.47 -7.67
N PHE A 132 7.68 -21.01 -8.44
CA PHE A 132 6.44 -21.58 -7.90
C PHE A 132 6.71 -22.73 -6.91
N GLU A 133 7.70 -23.59 -7.20
CA GLU A 133 8.04 -24.73 -6.35
C GLU A 133 8.48 -24.29 -4.94
N ASP A 134 9.33 -23.26 -4.85
CA ASP A 134 9.78 -22.68 -3.57
C ASP A 134 8.60 -22.10 -2.78
N LEU A 135 7.73 -21.36 -3.47
CA LEU A 135 6.53 -20.76 -2.88
C LEU A 135 5.49 -21.82 -2.48
N ALA A 136 5.42 -22.96 -3.17
CA ALA A 136 4.53 -24.06 -2.81
C ALA A 136 5.03 -24.84 -1.58
N LEU A 137 6.34 -24.81 -1.31
CA LEU A 137 6.96 -25.43 -0.14
C LEU A 137 6.89 -24.53 1.10
N LEU A 138 7.35 -23.29 0.99
CA LEU A 138 7.50 -22.37 2.12
C LEU A 138 6.31 -21.40 2.27
N GLY A 139 5.45 -21.34 1.26
CA GLY A 139 4.46 -20.29 1.11
C GLY A 139 5.07 -18.98 0.61
N GLY A 140 4.22 -18.02 0.29
CA GLY A 140 4.66 -16.67 -0.07
C GLY A 140 3.50 -15.74 -0.33
N ALA A 141 3.81 -14.50 -0.68
CA ALA A 141 2.83 -13.49 -1.07
C ALA A 141 3.26 -12.82 -2.37
N VAL A 142 2.32 -12.69 -3.31
CA VAL A 142 2.52 -12.03 -4.60
C VAL A 142 1.53 -10.88 -4.74
N GLY A 143 2.05 -9.68 -4.94
CA GLY A 143 1.27 -8.49 -5.21
C GLY A 143 0.88 -8.40 -6.68
N ILE A 144 -0.40 -8.16 -6.96
CA ILE A 144 -0.94 -7.92 -8.29
C ILE A 144 -1.43 -6.47 -8.32
N ARG A 145 -0.68 -5.59 -8.97
CA ARG A 145 -1.03 -4.17 -9.09
C ARG A 145 -1.72 -3.92 -10.43
N ILE A 146 -2.94 -3.41 -10.36
CA ILE A 146 -3.76 -3.01 -11.51
C ILE A 146 -3.79 -1.48 -11.53
N HIS A 147 -3.13 -0.88 -12.53
CA HIS A 147 -3.06 0.56 -12.68
C HIS A 147 -3.92 1.04 -13.85
N TRP A 148 -4.76 2.03 -13.59
CA TRP A 148 -5.63 2.67 -14.57
C TRP A 148 -5.19 4.12 -14.77
N ASN A 149 -4.65 4.45 -15.94
CA ASN A 149 -4.35 5.83 -16.30
C ASN A 149 -5.18 6.19 -17.52
N CYS A 150 -6.23 6.98 -17.30
CA CYS A 150 -7.30 7.17 -18.28
C CYS A 150 -7.42 8.63 -18.69
N ASP A 151 -7.14 8.91 -19.96
CA ASP A 151 -7.54 10.15 -20.60
C ASP A 151 -8.98 9.99 -21.11
N LEU A 152 -9.90 10.76 -20.53
CA LEU A 152 -11.32 10.73 -20.87
C LEU A 152 -11.71 11.72 -21.97
N ASP A 153 -10.76 12.51 -22.48
CA ASP A 153 -11.02 13.43 -23.60
C ASP A 153 -11.16 12.66 -24.92
N ALA A 154 -10.43 11.55 -25.07
CA ALA A 154 -10.50 10.64 -26.20
C ALA A 154 -11.68 9.62 -26.13
N GLY A 155 -12.70 9.90 -25.31
CA GLY A 155 -13.87 9.03 -25.17
C GLY A 155 -13.64 7.75 -24.35
N GLY A 156 -12.50 7.65 -23.63
CA GLY A 156 -12.20 6.56 -22.70
C GLY A 156 -12.02 5.18 -23.34
N SER A 157 -11.93 5.09 -24.67
CA SER A 157 -11.72 3.83 -25.40
C SER A 157 -10.38 3.17 -25.04
N ASP A 158 -9.32 3.97 -24.93
CA ASP A 158 -7.96 3.51 -24.58
C ASP A 158 -7.71 3.39 -23.06
N CYS A 159 -8.69 3.74 -22.22
CA CYS A 159 -8.64 3.51 -20.78
C CYS A 159 -8.67 1.99 -20.51
N ARG A 160 -7.50 1.41 -20.22
CA ARG A 160 -7.32 -0.02 -20.01
C ARG A 160 -6.42 -0.30 -18.78
N PRO A 161 -6.55 -1.49 -18.17
CA PRO A 161 -5.74 -1.85 -17.01
C PRO A 161 -4.31 -2.20 -17.41
N HIS A 162 -3.34 -1.70 -16.65
CA HIS A 162 -1.95 -2.13 -16.71
C HIS A 162 -1.64 -3.00 -15.50
N TYR A 163 -1.23 -4.25 -15.75
CA TYR A 163 -0.90 -5.21 -14.71
C TYR A 163 0.60 -5.21 -14.45
N SER A 164 0.97 -5.25 -13.18
CA SER A 164 2.34 -5.46 -12.73
C SER A 164 2.33 -6.43 -11.54
N PHE A 165 3.36 -7.25 -11.45
CA PHE A 165 3.46 -8.33 -10.47
C PHE A 165 4.74 -8.16 -9.66
N GLN A 166 4.66 -8.40 -8.36
CA GLN A 166 5.80 -8.26 -7.47
C GLN A 166 5.75 -9.30 -6.36
N LEU A 167 6.85 -10.02 -6.16
CA LEU A 167 7.01 -10.90 -5.01
C LEU A 167 7.15 -10.06 -3.73
N GLN A 168 6.27 -10.28 -2.76
CA GLN A 168 6.24 -9.54 -1.49
C GLN A 168 6.88 -10.34 -0.35
N GLU A 169 6.50 -11.60 -0.21
CA GLU A 169 6.98 -12.50 0.86
C GLU A 169 7.40 -13.86 0.27
N ARG A 170 8.45 -14.46 0.84
CA ARG A 170 8.99 -15.78 0.43
C ARG A 170 8.66 -16.92 1.39
N SER A 171 7.92 -16.64 2.45
CA SER A 171 7.48 -17.62 3.43
C SER A 171 6.17 -17.13 4.03
N TYR A 172 5.11 -17.91 3.89
CA TYR A 172 3.79 -17.58 4.44
C TYR A 172 3.06 -18.86 4.85
N ASN A 173 2.68 -18.94 6.11
CA ASN A 173 1.90 -20.05 6.62
C ASN A 173 0.90 -19.58 7.67
N PHE A 174 -0.19 -20.34 7.80
CA PHE A 174 -1.16 -20.13 8.85
C PHE A 174 -1.71 -21.46 9.34
N ARG A 175 -2.29 -21.45 10.54
CA ARG A 175 -2.92 -22.63 11.15
C ARG A 175 -4.42 -22.45 11.20
N THR A 176 -5.13 -23.51 10.87
CA THR A 176 -6.59 -23.61 11.04
C THR A 176 -6.92 -24.92 11.74
N ALA A 177 -8.05 -24.97 12.44
CA ALA A 177 -8.49 -26.16 13.14
C ALA A 177 -9.97 -26.44 12.86
N THR A 178 -10.28 -27.70 12.57
CA THR A 178 -11.66 -28.18 12.49
C THR A 178 -11.98 -29.01 13.74
N HIS A 179 -13.01 -28.60 14.47
CA HIS A 179 -13.42 -29.22 15.73
C HIS A 179 -14.53 -30.24 15.49
N TRP A 180 -14.47 -31.38 16.17
CA TRP A 180 -15.42 -32.48 16.03
C TRP A 180 -15.47 -33.33 17.30
N TRP A 181 -16.53 -34.13 17.45
CA TRP A 181 -16.77 -34.93 18.66
C TRP A 181 -16.51 -36.42 18.40
N LYS A 182 -15.79 -37.08 19.29
CA LYS A 182 -15.64 -38.54 19.27
C LYS A 182 -16.92 -39.22 19.76
N ALA A 183 -17.12 -40.49 19.41
CA ALA A 183 -18.23 -41.30 19.92
C ALA A 183 -18.27 -41.40 21.46
N SER A 184 -17.13 -41.20 22.13
CA SER A 184 -17.01 -41.14 23.59
C SER A 184 -17.49 -39.81 24.21
N GLY A 185 -17.95 -38.84 23.41
CA GLY A 185 -18.35 -37.51 23.87
C GLY A 185 -17.19 -36.54 24.13
N VAL A 186 -15.95 -36.93 23.82
CA VAL A 186 -14.75 -36.07 24.00
C VAL A 186 -14.52 -35.21 22.77
N GLU A 187 -14.26 -33.92 22.97
CA GLU A 187 -13.91 -32.97 21.90
C GLU A 187 -12.54 -33.28 21.30
N ALA A 188 -12.48 -33.34 19.98
CA ALA A 188 -11.27 -33.50 19.20
C ALA A 188 -11.15 -32.37 18.17
N ARG A 189 -9.93 -32.12 17.70
CA ARG A 189 -9.68 -31.20 16.60
C ARG A 189 -8.69 -31.80 15.61
N SER A 190 -8.85 -31.45 14.35
CA SER A 190 -7.84 -31.65 13.31
C SER A 190 -7.18 -30.31 13.04
N LEU A 191 -5.90 -30.19 13.42
CA LEU A 191 -5.10 -29.00 13.19
C LEU A 191 -4.42 -29.11 11.82
N LEU A 192 -4.56 -28.09 10.97
CA LEU A 192 -3.88 -27.98 9.69
C LEU A 192 -2.96 -26.76 9.71
N LYS A 193 -1.69 -26.98 9.41
CA LYS A 193 -0.76 -25.91 9.04
C LYS A 193 -0.68 -25.84 7.52
N LEU A 194 -1.06 -24.71 6.97
CA LEU A 194 -1.21 -24.50 5.55
C LEU A 194 -0.10 -23.57 5.05
N PHE A 195 0.58 -24.01 4.00
CA PHE A 195 1.56 -23.24 3.24
C PHE A 195 0.95 -22.97 1.87
N GLY A 196 1.10 -21.74 1.38
CA GLY A 196 0.55 -21.38 0.08
C GLY A 196 0.87 -19.97 -0.33
N VAL A 197 0.42 -19.62 -1.54
CA VAL A 197 0.63 -18.30 -2.13
C VAL A 197 -0.58 -17.41 -1.85
N ARG A 198 -0.36 -16.30 -1.13
CA ARG A 198 -1.33 -15.22 -0.97
C ARG A 198 -1.23 -14.27 -2.16
N PHE A 199 -2.35 -13.90 -2.77
CA PHE A 199 -2.39 -12.89 -3.83
C PHE A 199 -3.01 -11.61 -3.31
N ASP A 200 -2.21 -10.54 -3.27
CA ASP A 200 -2.64 -9.23 -2.77
C ASP A 200 -2.93 -8.31 -3.97
N ILE A 201 -4.21 -8.10 -4.28
CA ILE A 201 -4.64 -7.30 -5.44
C ILE A 201 -4.80 -5.84 -5.04
N LEU A 202 -3.96 -4.97 -5.60
CA LEU A 202 -4.01 -3.52 -5.40
C LEU A 202 -4.45 -2.83 -6.68
N VAL A 203 -5.58 -2.11 -6.62
CA VAL A 203 -6.11 -1.34 -7.74
C VAL A 203 -5.86 0.14 -7.51
N THR A 204 -5.22 0.79 -8.47
CA THR A 204 -4.96 2.23 -8.44
C THR A 204 -5.43 2.85 -9.75
N GLY A 205 -5.90 4.09 -9.70
CA GLY A 205 -6.38 4.74 -10.90
C GLY A 205 -6.32 6.25 -10.84
N GLN A 206 -6.02 6.86 -11.97
CA GLN A 206 -6.14 8.29 -12.23
C GLN A 206 -6.89 8.47 -13.55
N ALA A 207 -7.80 9.44 -13.56
CA ALA A 207 -8.48 9.88 -14.76
C ALA A 207 -8.34 11.38 -14.95
N GLY A 208 -8.07 11.78 -16.19
CA GLY A 208 -8.06 13.18 -16.63
C GLY A 208 -9.22 13.43 -17.59
N LYS A 209 -9.83 14.60 -17.50
CA LYS A 209 -10.76 15.13 -18.48
C LYS A 209 -10.59 16.64 -18.54
N PHE A 210 -10.66 17.21 -19.74
CA PHE A 210 -10.59 18.64 -19.96
C PHE A 210 -11.58 19.40 -19.07
N GLY A 211 -11.07 20.46 -18.44
CA GLY A 211 -11.86 21.36 -17.61
C GLY A 211 -11.47 22.80 -17.91
N LEU A 212 -12.47 23.64 -18.17
CA LEU A 212 -12.24 25.06 -18.47
C LEU A 212 -11.57 25.78 -17.30
N ILE A 213 -12.06 25.56 -16.07
CA ILE A 213 -11.54 26.21 -14.85
C ILE A 213 -10.04 25.93 -14.64
N PRO A 214 -9.57 24.66 -14.56
CA PRO A 214 -8.14 24.39 -14.40
C PRO A 214 -7.31 24.93 -15.57
N THR A 215 -7.84 24.89 -16.79
CA THR A 215 -7.15 25.45 -17.97
C THR A 215 -6.93 26.95 -17.84
N THR A 216 -7.97 27.73 -17.46
CA THR A 216 -7.85 29.18 -17.25
C THR A 216 -6.87 29.53 -16.13
N ILE A 217 -6.86 28.75 -15.03
CA ILE A 217 -5.88 28.93 -13.94
C ILE A 217 -4.46 28.68 -14.44
N THR A 218 -4.23 27.60 -15.19
CA THR A 218 -2.91 27.26 -15.76
C THR A 218 -2.44 28.32 -16.77
N LEU A 219 -3.35 28.84 -17.61
CA LEU A 219 -3.04 29.93 -18.53
C LEU A 219 -2.69 31.23 -17.79
N GLY A 220 -3.47 31.60 -16.76
CA GLY A 220 -3.21 32.79 -15.94
C GLY A 220 -1.89 32.69 -15.18
N THR A 221 -1.58 31.53 -14.59
CA THR A 221 -0.28 31.29 -13.95
C THR A 221 0.86 31.32 -14.96
N GLY A 222 0.69 30.70 -16.13
CA GLY A 222 1.67 30.76 -17.22
C GLY A 222 1.96 32.19 -17.68
N ALA A 223 0.93 33.04 -17.81
CA ALA A 223 1.09 34.44 -18.15
C ALA A 223 1.82 35.24 -17.05
N ALA A 224 1.53 34.97 -15.78
CA ALA A 224 2.23 35.60 -14.65
C ALA A 224 3.74 35.31 -14.66
N TRP A 225 4.14 34.10 -15.08
CA TRP A 225 5.55 33.71 -15.21
C TRP A 225 6.33 34.56 -16.24
N LEU A 226 5.66 35.19 -17.21
CA LEU A 226 6.33 36.11 -18.14
C LEU A 226 6.90 37.35 -17.44
N GLY A 227 6.33 37.76 -16.29
CA GLY A 227 6.86 38.86 -15.48
C GLY A 227 8.23 38.54 -14.83
N VAL A 228 8.56 37.25 -14.69
CA VAL A 228 9.88 36.83 -14.19
C VAL A 228 10.96 37.15 -15.24
N ILE A 229 10.65 36.98 -16.53
CA ILE A 229 11.57 37.30 -17.62
C ILE A 229 11.88 38.80 -17.63
N THR A 230 10.86 39.66 -17.48
CA THR A 230 11.08 41.11 -17.44
C THR A 230 11.96 41.52 -16.26
N PHE A 231 11.78 40.89 -15.10
CA PHE A 231 12.65 41.11 -13.95
C PHE A 231 14.11 40.73 -14.22
N PHE A 232 14.35 39.57 -14.86
CA PHE A 232 15.71 39.16 -15.23
C PHE A 232 16.32 40.05 -16.30
N CYS A 233 15.55 40.44 -17.32
CA CYS A 233 16.00 41.38 -18.34
C CYS A 233 16.37 42.72 -17.72
N ASP A 234 15.55 43.23 -16.79
CA ASP A 234 15.84 44.44 -16.04
C ASP A 234 17.13 44.31 -15.23
N LEU A 235 17.33 43.20 -14.51
CA LEU A 235 18.54 42.96 -13.73
C LEU A 235 19.79 42.95 -14.62
N LEU A 236 19.73 42.28 -15.77
CA LEU A 236 20.86 42.19 -16.70
C LEU A 236 21.18 43.57 -17.31
N LEU A 237 20.16 44.26 -17.85
CA LEU A 237 20.36 45.55 -18.51
C LEU A 237 20.78 46.66 -17.55
N LEU A 238 20.31 46.65 -16.31
CA LEU A 238 20.61 47.71 -15.34
C LEU A 238 21.91 47.51 -14.57
N TYR A 239 22.42 46.28 -14.45
CA TYR A 239 23.55 45.99 -13.56
C TYR A 239 24.70 45.21 -14.20
N VAL A 240 24.50 44.53 -15.32
CA VAL A 240 25.52 43.65 -15.93
C VAL A 240 25.99 44.18 -17.30
N ASP A 241 25.10 44.82 -18.05
CA ASP A 241 25.40 45.34 -19.38
C ASP A 241 26.46 46.45 -19.37
N GLU A 242 27.25 46.56 -20.45
CA GLU A 242 28.28 47.60 -20.58
C GLU A 242 27.69 49.01 -20.61
N GLU A 243 26.45 49.16 -21.13
CA GLU A 243 25.70 50.42 -21.17
C GLU A 243 24.74 50.60 -19.98
N ALA A 244 24.93 49.86 -18.88
CA ALA A 244 24.04 49.88 -17.71
C ALA A 244 23.70 51.30 -17.19
N HIS A 245 24.66 52.23 -17.23
CA HIS A 245 24.44 53.62 -16.80
C HIS A 245 23.39 54.35 -17.67
N PHE A 246 23.38 54.09 -18.98
CA PHE A 246 22.38 54.66 -19.90
C PHE A 246 20.98 54.13 -19.57
N TYR A 247 20.84 52.81 -19.39
CA TYR A 247 19.56 52.19 -19.03
C TYR A 247 19.06 52.65 -17.65
N TRP A 248 19.96 52.77 -16.66
CA TRP A 248 19.61 53.24 -15.31
C TRP A 248 19.06 54.67 -15.32
N SER A 249 19.78 55.60 -15.96
CA SER A 249 19.37 57.02 -16.03
C SER A 249 18.08 57.24 -16.81
N THR A 250 17.76 56.37 -17.76
CA THR A 250 16.53 56.45 -18.55
C THR A 250 15.34 55.85 -17.80
N LYS A 251 15.56 54.83 -16.97
CA LYS A 251 14.49 54.12 -16.23
C LYS A 251 14.09 54.83 -14.94
N TYR A 252 15.05 55.42 -14.21
CA TYR A 252 14.81 56.01 -12.89
C TYR A 252 14.89 57.55 -12.94
N GLU A 253 13.82 58.21 -12.47
CA GLU A 253 13.82 59.66 -12.21
C GLU A 253 13.93 59.94 -10.71
N GLU A 254 14.91 60.74 -10.31
CA GLU A 254 15.13 61.10 -8.91
C GLU A 254 14.24 62.26 -8.47
N ALA A 255 13.35 62.04 -7.49
CA ALA A 255 12.56 63.09 -6.84
C ALA A 255 13.05 63.33 -5.40
N LYS A 256 13.26 64.59 -5.02
CA LYS A 256 13.60 64.97 -3.64
C LYS A 256 12.32 65.19 -2.83
N ALA A 257 12.22 64.53 -1.67
CA ALA A 257 11.11 64.76 -0.74
C ALA A 257 11.13 66.22 -0.23
N PRO A 258 9.96 66.90 -0.15
CA PRO A 258 9.91 68.28 0.34
C PRO A 258 10.34 68.34 1.81
N LYS A 259 11.27 69.25 2.13
CA LYS A 259 11.71 69.51 3.51
C LYS A 259 10.59 70.21 4.28
N VAL A 260 9.93 69.51 5.20
CA VAL A 260 9.08 70.16 6.21
C VAL A 260 10.00 71.01 7.08
N THR A 261 9.87 72.33 6.96
CA THR A 261 10.57 73.29 7.81
C THR A 261 9.60 73.67 8.92
N THR A 262 9.83 73.14 10.11
CA THR A 262 9.15 73.54 11.34
C THR A 262 9.57 74.96 11.68
N ASN A 263 8.66 75.93 11.61
CA ASN A 263 8.83 77.23 12.25
C ASN A 263 7.60 77.53 13.10
N SER A 264 7.86 77.63 14.40
CA SER A 264 7.00 78.22 15.42
C SER A 264 6.87 79.72 15.15
N GLU A 265 5.64 80.22 15.03
CA GLU A 265 5.32 81.56 15.50
C GLU A 265 3.83 81.63 15.87
N GLU A 266 3.62 82.22 17.04
CA GLU A 266 2.47 82.19 17.91
C GLU A 266 1.64 83.46 17.67
N THR A 267 0.33 83.34 17.43
CA THR A 267 -0.71 84.31 17.86
C THR A 267 -2.09 83.62 17.81
N GLU A 268 -2.56 83.26 19.00
CA GLU A 268 -3.95 82.94 19.39
C GLU A 268 -4.89 84.18 19.28
N PRO A 269 -6.19 84.15 19.65
CA PRO A 269 -7.24 83.13 19.49
C PRO A 269 -8.62 83.74 19.12
N ALA A 270 -9.57 82.93 18.63
CA ALA A 270 -11.03 83.02 18.87
C ALA A 270 -11.73 82.03 17.92
N SER A 271 -12.66 81.16 18.29
CA SER A 271 -13.41 80.92 19.51
C SER A 271 -14.15 79.58 19.32
N THR A 272 -14.04 78.65 20.27
CA THR A 272 -14.93 77.47 20.45
C THR A 272 -16.09 77.89 21.40
N PRO A 273 -17.20 77.13 21.67
CA PRO A 273 -17.65 75.77 21.27
C PRO A 273 -19.21 75.72 21.00
N PRO A 274 -20.01 74.61 21.07
CA PRO A 274 -19.68 73.22 21.42
C PRO A 274 -20.30 72.05 20.59
N HIS A 275 -19.56 70.93 20.66
CA HIS A 275 -19.98 69.53 20.84
C HIS A 275 -21.43 69.06 20.56
N MET A 276 -21.53 68.01 19.72
CA MET A 276 -22.22 66.73 19.97
C MET A 276 -21.73 65.74 18.88
N ALA A 277 -20.90 64.73 19.14
CA ALA A 277 -21.17 63.45 19.81
C ALA A 277 -22.23 62.56 19.12
N SER A 278 -21.76 61.66 18.25
CA SER A 278 -22.28 60.30 17.95
C SER A 278 -21.36 59.70 16.86
N GLN A 279 -20.56 58.65 17.03
CA GLN A 279 -20.79 57.27 17.47
C GLN A 279 -21.94 56.54 16.76
N VAL A 280 -21.62 55.30 16.35
CA VAL A 280 -22.49 54.17 15.94
C VAL A 280 -22.89 54.22 14.45
N SER A 281 -22.70 53.21 13.61
CA SER A 281 -22.50 51.75 13.76
C SER A 281 -21.54 51.19 12.73
#